data_AF-A0A0L7K233-F1
#
_entry.id   AF-A0A0L7K233-F1
#
_cell.length_a   1.000
_cell.length_b   1.000
_cell.length_c   1.000
_cell.angle_alpha   90.00
_cell.angle_beta   90.00
_cell.angle_gamma   90.00
#
_symmetry.space_group_name_H-M   'P 1'
#
loop_
_entity.id
_entity.type
_entity.pdbx_description
1 polymer ?
#
loop_
_entity_poly.entity_id
_entity_poly.type
_entity_poly.pdbx_seq_one_letter_code
_entity_poly.pdbx_strand_id
1 'polypeptide(L)'
;IYEWDKKTQGLILSSFFWGYMAMQIPAGLLAKKYGGKLILLVALLTSGGGWPCVCVCRVVMGLTQACLFPASHTLLGRWLPASERTALTGLVYGGSHIGTIISMPVSGVLAETALGWKTIFYSISGLMFLTAALWYWFAASSPAEHRMMS
;
A
#
# COMPACT_ATOMS: atom_id res chain seq x y z
N ILE A 1 -7.65 0.95 26.47
CA ILE A 1 -8.26 0.05 25.46
C ILE A 1 -9.44 0.83 24.89
N TYR A 2 -9.52 1.06 23.59
CA TYR A 2 -10.68 1.76 23.03
C TYR A 2 -11.85 0.78 22.96
N GLU A 3 -12.93 1.04 23.70
CA GLU A 3 -14.17 0.25 23.63
C GLU A 3 -14.98 0.71 22.41
N TRP A 4 -14.63 0.20 21.23
CA TRP A 4 -15.39 0.47 20.01
C TRP A 4 -16.48 -0.58 19.85
N ASP A 5 -17.72 -0.11 19.69
CA ASP A 5 -18.85 -0.97 19.34
C ASP A 5 -18.60 -1.72 18.01
N LYS A 6 -19.17 -2.91 17.86
CA LYS A 6 -19.01 -3.76 16.66
C LYS A 6 -19.43 -3.01 15.38
N LYS A 7 -20.44 -2.13 15.47
CA LYS A 7 -20.85 -1.26 14.36
C LYS A 7 -19.74 -0.30 13.94
N THR A 8 -19.02 0.27 14.91
CA THR A 8 -17.90 1.18 14.66
C THR A 8 -16.71 0.44 14.06
N GLN A 9 -16.41 -0.77 14.54
CA GLN A 9 -15.37 -1.62 13.95
C GLN A 9 -15.69 -1.99 12.49
N GLY A 10 -16.95 -2.33 12.20
CA GLY A 10 -17.42 -2.58 10.83
C GLY A 10 -17.27 -1.36 9.92
N LEU A 11 -17.64 -0.16 10.42
CA LEU A 11 -17.46 1.09 9.69
C LEU A 11 -15.98 1.38 9.40
N ILE A 12 -15.09 1.22 10.37
CA ILE A 12 -13.64 1.38 10.18
C ILE A 12 -13.12 0.41 9.11
N LEU A 13 -13.53 -0.86 9.15
CA LEU A 13 -13.07 -1.86 8.18
C LEU A 13 -13.60 -1.56 6.76
N SER A 14 -14.88 -1.18 6.65
CA SER A 14 -15.52 -0.85 5.37
C SER A 14 -14.99 0.42 4.71
N SER A 15 -14.56 1.41 5.51
CA SER A 15 -14.04 2.69 5.02
C SER A 15 -12.83 2.52 4.07
N PHE A 16 -12.01 1.49 4.26
CA PHE A 16 -10.93 1.13 3.34
C PHE A 16 -11.47 0.82 1.93
N PHE A 17 -12.53 0.00 1.85
CA PHE A 17 -13.11 -0.41 0.58
C PHE A 17 -13.78 0.74 -0.17
N TRP A 18 -14.30 1.74 0.55
CA TRP A 18 -14.87 2.93 -0.09
C TRP A 18 -13.81 3.70 -0.88
N GLY A 19 -12.65 3.94 -0.27
CA GLY A 19 -11.50 4.54 -0.97
C GLY A 19 -11.02 3.67 -2.13
N TYR A 20 -10.87 2.36 -1.89
CA TYR A 20 -10.43 1.44 -2.92
C TYR A 20 -11.36 1.42 -4.14
N MET A 21 -12.67 1.28 -3.95
CA MET A 21 -13.66 1.28 -5.03
C MET A 21 -13.70 2.60 -5.80
N ALA A 22 -13.68 3.74 -5.08
CA ALA A 22 -13.70 5.05 -5.72
C ALA A 22 -12.49 5.29 -6.62
N MET A 23 -11.32 4.76 -6.24
CA MET A 23 -10.09 4.96 -7.00
C MET A 23 -9.85 3.91 -8.08
N GLN A 24 -10.48 2.72 -8.02
CA GLN A 24 -10.29 1.71 -9.07
C GLN A 24 -10.62 2.21 -10.48
N ILE A 25 -11.63 3.06 -10.63
CA ILE A 25 -12.04 3.62 -11.93
C ILE A 25 -11.00 4.65 -12.45
N PRO A 26 -10.59 5.68 -11.67
CA PRO A 26 -9.63 6.69 -12.13
C PRO A 26 -8.14 6.34 -11.93
N ALA A 27 -7.79 5.26 -11.22
CA ALA A 27 -6.41 4.90 -10.86
C ALA A 27 -5.45 4.83 -12.06
N GLY A 28 -5.91 4.31 -13.20
CA GLY A 28 -5.10 4.21 -14.42
C GLY A 28 -4.70 5.57 -15.01
N LEU A 29 -5.52 6.62 -14.80
CA LEU A 29 -5.26 7.98 -15.27
C LEU A 29 -4.45 8.80 -14.26
N LEU A 30 -4.75 8.66 -12.96
CA LEU A 30 -4.02 9.37 -11.91
C LEU A 30 -2.59 8.86 -11.71
N ALA A 31 -2.33 7.56 -11.89
CA ALA A 31 -0.98 6.99 -11.82
C ALA A 31 -0.01 7.64 -12.83
N LYS A 32 -0.51 8.15 -13.96
CA LYS A 32 0.29 8.87 -14.95
C LYS A 32 0.56 10.33 -14.61
N LYS A 33 -0.22 10.97 -13.74
CA LYS A 33 -0.27 12.45 -13.65
C LYS A 33 0.21 13.05 -12.33
N TYR A 34 -0.03 12.41 -11.17
CA TYR A 34 0.08 13.14 -9.89
C TYR A 34 1.17 12.71 -8.91
N GLY A 35 1.78 11.53 -9.03
CA GLY A 35 2.87 11.10 -8.14
C GLY A 35 2.44 11.01 -6.65
N GLY A 36 3.13 10.20 -5.86
CA GLY A 36 2.69 9.84 -4.49
C GLY A 36 2.66 10.97 -3.44
N LYS A 37 2.87 12.23 -3.83
CA LYS A 37 3.15 13.35 -2.89
C LYS A 37 1.90 13.87 -2.16
N LEU A 38 0.72 13.80 -2.79
CA LEU A 38 -0.55 14.23 -2.19
C LEU A 38 -0.96 13.34 -0.99
N ILE A 39 -0.54 12.08 -1.02
CA ILE A 39 -0.87 11.04 -0.04
C ILE A 39 -0.23 11.33 1.31
N LEU A 40 1.04 11.75 1.29
CA LEU A 40 1.79 12.09 2.51
C LEU A 40 1.21 13.32 3.19
N LEU A 41 0.75 14.31 2.41
CA LEU A 41 0.16 15.54 2.95
C LEU A 41 -1.20 15.31 3.63
N VAL A 42 -2.06 14.44 3.08
CA VAL A 42 -3.35 14.11 3.71
C VAL A 42 -3.16 13.29 4.99
N ALA A 43 -2.17 12.38 5.02
CA ALA A 43 -1.83 11.60 6.22
C ALA A 43 -1.29 12.46 7.37
N LEU A 44 -0.58 13.56 7.05
CA LEU A 44 -0.03 14.51 8.02
C LEU A 44 -1.10 15.43 8.64
N LEU A 45 -2.18 15.73 7.92
CA LEU A 45 -3.25 16.63 8.40
C LEU A 45 -4.24 15.95 9.36
N THR A 46 -4.26 14.63 9.44
CA THR A 46 -5.14 13.87 10.34
C THR A 46 -4.47 13.58 11.70
N SER A 47 -4.23 14.63 12.47
CA SER A 47 -3.73 14.55 13.86
C SER A 47 -4.81 14.98 14.88
N GLY A 48 -6.02 14.42 14.75
CA GLY A 48 -7.13 14.62 15.70
C GLY A 48 -7.70 13.28 16.19
N GLY A 49 -7.53 12.99 17.48
CA GLY A 49 -7.79 11.67 18.07
C GLY A 49 -9.26 11.21 18.05
N GLY A 50 -9.49 10.01 17.49
CA GLY A 50 -10.78 9.30 17.52
C GLY A 50 -10.91 8.26 16.41
N TRP A 51 -11.94 7.41 16.48
CA TRP A 51 -12.25 6.42 15.43
C TRP A 51 -12.49 7.01 14.02
N PRO A 52 -12.99 8.26 13.84
CA PRO A 52 -13.13 8.85 12.50
C PRO A 52 -11.79 9.12 11.84
N CYS A 53 -10.75 9.45 12.61
CA CYS A 53 -9.39 9.60 12.09
C CYS A 53 -8.87 8.29 11.50
N VAL A 54 -9.15 7.17 12.17
CA VAL A 54 -8.80 5.83 11.67
C VAL A 54 -9.53 5.54 10.37
N CYS A 55 -10.80 5.92 10.25
CA CYS A 55 -11.55 5.80 9.00
C CYS A 55 -10.92 6.62 7.87
N VAL A 56 -10.53 7.88 8.11
CA VAL A 56 -9.88 8.71 7.09
C VAL A 56 -8.55 8.09 6.65
N CYS A 57 -7.71 7.64 7.59
CA CYS A 57 -6.47 6.94 7.27
C CYS A 57 -6.73 5.68 6.43
N ARG A 58 -7.78 4.91 6.74
CA ARG A 58 -8.19 3.71 5.98
C ARG A 58 -8.67 4.05 4.57
N VAL A 59 -9.47 5.11 4.40
CA VAL A 59 -9.91 5.59 3.07
C VAL A 59 -8.70 5.98 2.24
N VAL A 60 -7.76 6.76 2.80
CA VAL A 60 -6.53 7.17 2.12
C VAL A 60 -5.72 5.94 1.71
N MET A 61 -5.55 4.97 2.61
CA MET A 61 -4.87 3.71 2.31
C MET A 61 -5.54 2.94 1.15
N GLY A 62 -6.87 2.91 1.11
CA GLY A 62 -7.62 2.30 0.01
C GLY A 62 -7.41 3.02 -1.33
N LEU A 63 -7.44 4.35 -1.33
CA LEU A 63 -7.19 5.16 -2.53
C LEU A 63 -5.80 4.88 -3.11
N THR A 64 -4.76 4.82 -2.27
CA THR A 64 -3.39 4.59 -2.75
C THR A 64 -3.17 3.18 -3.22
N GLN A 65 -3.74 2.21 -2.50
CA GLN A 65 -3.56 0.80 -2.82
C GLN A 65 -4.21 0.41 -4.15
N ALA A 66 -5.32 1.07 -4.55
CA ALA A 66 -5.96 0.84 -5.84
C ALA A 66 -5.04 1.14 -7.04
N CYS A 67 -4.03 1.99 -6.88
CA CYS A 67 -3.10 2.36 -7.96
C CYS A 67 -1.95 1.36 -8.15
N LEU A 68 -1.70 0.47 -7.18
CA LEU A 68 -0.55 -0.44 -7.20
C LEU A 68 -0.60 -1.42 -8.38
N PHE A 69 -1.71 -2.12 -8.58
CA PHE A 69 -1.80 -3.14 -9.64
C PHE A 69 -1.70 -2.55 -11.07
N PRO A 70 -2.43 -1.46 -11.43
CA PRO A 70 -2.26 -0.83 -12.73
C PRO A 70 -0.86 -0.25 -12.97
N ALA A 71 -0.24 0.33 -11.93
CA ALA A 71 1.12 0.85 -12.01
C ALA A 71 2.14 -0.27 -12.21
N SER A 72 2.04 -1.37 -11.47
CA SER A 72 2.88 -2.56 -11.62
C SER A 72 2.76 -3.15 -13.03
N HIS A 73 1.55 -3.29 -13.56
CA HIS A 73 1.35 -3.74 -14.95
C HIS A 73 1.98 -2.80 -15.98
N THR A 74 1.87 -1.50 -15.79
CA THR A 74 2.48 -0.50 -16.69
C THR A 74 4.00 -0.57 -16.64
N LEU A 75 4.58 -0.72 -15.44
CA LEU A 75 6.03 -0.80 -15.25
C LEU A 75 6.61 -2.08 -15.84
N LEU A 76 6.03 -3.25 -15.50
CA LEU A 76 6.37 -4.53 -16.12
C LEU A 76 6.18 -4.47 -17.64
N GLY A 77 5.18 -3.71 -18.10
CA GLY A 77 4.92 -3.43 -19.50
C GLY A 77 6.04 -2.71 -20.25
N ARG A 78 6.83 -1.90 -19.55
CA ARG A 78 7.93 -1.12 -20.13
C ARG A 78 9.28 -1.82 -19.99
N TRP A 79 9.45 -2.60 -18.93
CA TRP A 79 10.71 -3.24 -18.59
C TRP A 79 10.87 -4.65 -19.16
N LEU A 80 9.77 -5.37 -19.42
CA LEU A 80 9.83 -6.78 -19.81
C LEU A 80 9.40 -7.02 -21.27
N PRO A 81 10.12 -7.90 -21.99
CA PRO A 81 9.69 -8.40 -23.29
C PRO A 81 8.39 -9.21 -23.17
N ALA A 82 7.60 -9.25 -24.24
CA ALA A 82 6.26 -9.84 -24.23
C ALA A 82 6.25 -11.34 -23.88
N SER A 83 7.33 -12.07 -24.20
CA SER A 83 7.49 -13.51 -23.92
C SER A 83 7.54 -13.84 -22.43
N GLU A 84 8.17 -12.99 -21.62
CA GLU A 84 8.44 -13.26 -20.20
C GLU A 84 7.48 -12.52 -19.26
N ARG A 85 6.74 -11.54 -19.79
CA ARG A 85 5.84 -10.67 -19.01
C ARG A 85 4.85 -11.46 -18.17
N THR A 86 4.20 -12.48 -18.72
CA THR A 86 3.17 -13.25 -18.00
C THR A 86 3.75 -14.01 -16.81
N ALA A 87 4.91 -14.64 -16.98
CA ALA A 87 5.57 -15.40 -15.91
C ALA A 87 6.01 -14.49 -14.76
N LEU A 88 6.67 -13.38 -15.08
CA LEU A 88 7.16 -12.43 -14.07
C LEU A 88 6.02 -11.65 -13.41
N THR A 89 4.94 -11.36 -14.14
CA THR A 89 3.71 -10.82 -13.55
C THR A 89 3.12 -11.83 -12.55
N GLY A 90 3.05 -13.11 -12.91
CA GLY A 90 2.63 -14.18 -12.00
C GLY A 90 3.48 -14.26 -10.73
N LEU A 91 4.79 -14.07 -10.84
CA LEU A 91 5.70 -14.01 -9.68
C LEU A 91 5.38 -12.81 -8.76
N VAL A 92 5.14 -11.62 -9.32
CA VAL A 92 4.77 -10.42 -8.54
C VAL A 92 3.46 -10.63 -7.79
N TYR A 93 2.44 -11.19 -8.45
CA TYR A 93 1.17 -11.51 -7.80
C TYR A 93 1.30 -12.62 -6.76
N GLY A 94 2.11 -13.64 -7.04
CA GLY A 94 2.45 -14.70 -6.08
C GLY A 94 3.10 -14.16 -4.82
N GLY A 95 4.02 -13.19 -4.97
CA GLY A 95 4.65 -12.47 -3.86
C GLY A 95 3.64 -11.79 -2.93
N SER A 96 2.56 -11.22 -3.48
CA SER A 96 1.49 -10.62 -2.67
C SER A 96 0.79 -11.65 -1.77
N HIS A 97 0.56 -12.87 -2.26
CA HIS A 97 -0.05 -13.94 -1.47
C HIS A 97 0.89 -14.46 -0.39
N ILE A 98 2.16 -14.64 -0.72
CA ILE A 98 3.21 -15.03 0.24
C ILE A 98 3.32 -14.00 1.36
N GLY A 99 3.29 -12.71 1.02
CA GLY A 99 3.28 -11.62 2.00
C GLY A 99 2.12 -11.74 3.00
N THR A 100 0.91 -12.04 2.51
CA THR A 100 -0.27 -12.26 3.38
C THR A 100 -0.05 -13.45 4.31
N ILE A 101 0.43 -14.59 3.78
CA ILE A 101 0.69 -15.81 4.56
C ILE A 101 1.69 -15.56 5.68
N ILE A 102 2.74 -14.78 5.43
CA ILE A 102 3.76 -14.44 6.44
C ILE A 102 3.24 -13.38 7.42
N SER A 103 2.50 -12.39 6.93
CA SER A 103 2.01 -11.28 7.75
C SER A 103 1.04 -11.73 8.85
N MET A 104 0.25 -12.78 8.61
CA MET A 104 -0.75 -13.27 9.56
C MET A 104 -0.12 -13.81 10.86
N PRO A 105 0.80 -14.81 10.83
CA PRO A 105 1.50 -15.27 12.03
C PRO A 105 2.34 -14.18 12.69
N VAL A 106 3.04 -13.37 11.89
CA VAL A 106 3.89 -12.28 12.41
C VAL A 106 3.05 -11.25 13.17
N SER A 107 1.85 -10.92 12.67
CA SER A 107 0.94 -10.01 13.37
C SER A 107 0.48 -10.59 14.71
N GLY A 108 0.28 -11.91 14.80
CA GLY A 108 -0.03 -12.60 16.06
C GLY A 108 1.09 -12.44 17.10
N VAL A 109 2.33 -12.76 16.72
CA VAL A 109 3.51 -12.62 17.60
C VAL A 109 3.73 -11.15 18.01
N LEU A 110 3.57 -10.21 17.07
CA LEU A 110 3.71 -8.78 17.36
C LEU A 110 2.61 -8.26 18.30
N ALA A 111 1.40 -8.84 18.25
CA ALA A 111 0.29 -8.45 19.12
C ALA A 111 0.55 -8.79 20.60
N GLU A 112 1.36 -9.81 20.88
CA GLU A 112 1.69 -10.27 22.23
C GLU A 112 2.76 -9.41 22.92
N THR A 113 3.40 -8.49 22.19
CA THR A 113 4.40 -7.57 22.74
C THR A 113 3.78 -6.58 23.73
N ALA A 114 4.59 -5.97 24.60
CA ALA A 114 4.12 -5.00 25.61
C ALA A 114 3.38 -3.77 25.03
N LEU A 115 3.63 -3.45 23.75
CA LEU A 115 2.96 -2.37 23.00
C LEU A 115 1.66 -2.84 22.31
N GLY A 116 1.36 -4.14 22.37
CA GLY A 116 0.16 -4.78 21.85
C GLY A 116 0.00 -4.65 20.34
N TRP A 117 -1.24 -4.55 19.89
CA TRP A 117 -1.62 -4.39 18.48
C TRP A 117 -0.98 -3.18 17.79
N LYS A 118 -0.56 -2.15 18.54
CA LYS A 118 0.07 -0.95 17.96
C LYS A 118 1.40 -1.29 17.29
N THR A 119 2.14 -2.27 17.82
CA THR A 119 3.41 -2.74 17.24
C THR A 119 3.23 -3.22 15.81
N ILE A 120 2.11 -3.88 15.51
CA ILE A 120 1.80 -4.36 14.14
C ILE A 120 1.79 -3.17 13.16
N PHE A 121 1.11 -2.08 13.53
CA PHE A 121 1.02 -0.90 12.67
C PHE A 121 2.39 -0.24 12.49
N TYR A 122 3.20 -0.12 13.55
CA TYR A 122 4.53 0.48 13.45
C TYR A 122 5.50 -0.37 12.62
N SER A 123 5.54 -1.68 12.85
CA SER A 123 6.43 -2.60 12.13
C SER A 123 6.11 -2.67 10.64
N ILE A 124 4.83 -2.86 10.30
CA ILE A 124 4.37 -2.94 8.91
C ILE A 124 4.60 -1.60 8.19
N SER A 125 4.27 -0.48 8.84
CA SER A 125 4.49 0.85 8.26
C SER A 125 5.98 1.15 8.06
N GLY A 126 6.82 0.80 9.03
CA GLY A 126 8.27 0.96 8.94
C GLY A 126 8.86 0.18 7.75
N LEU A 127 8.46 -1.08 7.58
CA LEU A 127 8.87 -1.88 6.43
C LEU A 127 8.39 -1.30 5.10
N MET A 128 7.15 -0.79 5.06
CA MET A 128 6.61 -0.13 3.86
C MET A 128 7.40 1.12 3.50
N PHE A 129 7.72 1.99 4.48
CA PHE A 129 8.52 3.20 4.21
C PHE A 129 9.95 2.86 3.79
N LEU A 130 10.57 1.85 4.40
CA LEU A 130 11.90 1.40 4.03
C LEU A 130 11.93 0.85 2.60
N THR A 131 10.98 -0.01 2.24
CA THR A 131 10.88 -0.55 0.88
C THR A 131 10.53 0.54 -0.14
N ALA A 132 9.68 1.50 0.20
CA ALA A 132 9.40 2.65 -0.66
C ALA A 132 10.62 3.56 -0.85
N ALA A 133 11.44 3.77 0.19
CA ALA A 133 12.68 4.54 0.09
C ALA A 133 13.71 3.85 -0.80
N LEU A 134 13.87 2.53 -0.64
CA LEU A 134 14.72 1.73 -1.54
C LEU A 134 14.20 1.82 -2.99
N TRP A 135 12.89 1.69 -3.19
CA TRP A 135 12.30 1.81 -4.53
C TRP A 135 12.51 3.19 -5.14
N TYR A 136 12.38 4.27 -4.36
CA TYR A 136 12.64 5.62 -4.84
C TYR A 136 14.09 5.85 -5.29
N TRP A 137 15.05 5.18 -4.64
CA TRP A 137 16.47 5.30 -4.97
C TRP A 137 16.90 4.41 -6.15
N PHE A 138 16.36 3.20 -6.23
CA PHE A 138 16.82 2.19 -7.18
C PHE A 138 15.90 2.03 -8.41
N ALA A 139 14.62 2.36 -8.32
CA ALA A 139 13.70 2.15 -9.43
C ALA A 139 13.73 3.31 -10.43
N ALA A 140 13.67 2.99 -11.72
CA ALA A 140 13.46 3.95 -12.79
C ALA A 140 12.18 3.63 -13.58
N SER A 141 11.51 4.68 -14.05
CA SER A 141 10.24 4.57 -14.78
C SER A 141 10.38 3.95 -16.17
N SER A 142 11.60 3.92 -16.69
CA SER A 142 11.98 3.27 -17.95
C SER A 142 13.44 2.78 -17.87
N PRO A 143 13.81 1.72 -18.63
CA PRO A 143 15.19 1.25 -18.69
C PRO A 143 16.18 2.33 -19.12
N ALA A 144 15.75 3.24 -20.01
CA ALA A 144 16.57 4.35 -20.52
C ALA A 144 16.87 5.43 -19.47
N GLU A 145 16.08 5.53 -18.40
CA GLU A 145 16.27 6.49 -17.30
C GLU A 145 17.03 5.86 -16.11
N HIS A 146 17.41 4.59 -16.22
CA HIS A 146 18.01 3.85 -15.12
C HIS A 146 19.49 4.19 -14.96
N ARG A 147 19.85 4.90 -13.87
CA ARG A 147 21.22 5.38 -13.60
C ARG A 147 22.31 4.31 -13.58
N MET A 148 21.98 3.03 -13.37
CA MET A 148 22.95 1.93 -13.38
C MET A 148 23.00 1.13 -14.69
N MET A 149 22.13 1.41 -15.65
CA MET A 149 22.19 0.80 -16.99
C MET A 149 22.62 1.88 -17.99
N SER A 150 23.90 2.22 -17.94
CA SER A 150 24.58 2.93 -19.03
C SER A 150 25.28 1.93 -19.95
#